data_AF-A0A366XTG4-F1
#
_entry.id   AF-A0A366XTG4-F1
#
_cell.length_a   1.000
_cell.length_b   1.000
_cell.length_c   1.000
_cell.angle_alpha   90.00
_cell.angle_beta   90.00
_cell.angle_gamma   90.00
#
_symmetry.space_group_name_H-M   'P 1'
#
loop_
_entity.id
_entity.type
_entity.pdbx_description
1 polymer ?
#
loop_
_entity_poly.entity_id
_entity_poly.type
_entity_poly.pdbx_seq_one_letter_code
_entity_poly.pdbx_strand_id
1 'polypeptide(L)'
;MKTLVLIHVLSAIIGIGPTFFGHILLKKKQNLQELKNSLIYLKKLEIFPKIGGTIAVLSGFLLYFLGDYGSFMQLWLIGTLVLYIFIQITAIGFLMPALEKLQQAVSDEDAQNNDRLQADQQELLNKINHLSWLISIFGITIFVFMIIKPVFG
;
A
#
# COMPACT_ATOMS: atom_id res chain seq x y z
N MET A 1 -3.21 13.97 -23.92
CA MET A 1 -2.46 14.27 -22.67
C MET A 1 -3.34 14.40 -21.43
N LYS A 2 -4.30 15.34 -21.34
CA LYS A 2 -5.12 15.53 -20.11
C LYS A 2 -5.85 14.26 -19.64
N THR A 3 -6.45 13.50 -20.56
CA THR A 3 -7.14 12.24 -20.24
C THR A 3 -6.20 11.18 -19.69
N LEU A 4 -4.98 11.08 -20.23
CA LEU A 4 -3.98 10.10 -19.77
C LEU A 4 -3.47 10.45 -18.36
N VAL A 5 -3.26 11.74 -18.09
CA VAL A 5 -2.93 12.23 -16.72
C VAL A 5 -4.07 11.92 -15.75
N LEU A 6 -5.33 12.15 -16.15
CA LEU A 6 -6.49 11.82 -15.33
C LEU A 6 -6.53 10.32 -14.99
N ILE A 7 -6.36 9.45 -15.99
CA ILE A 7 -6.33 7.99 -15.80
C ILE A 7 -5.21 7.61 -14.84
N HIS A 8 -4.01 8.17 -15.02
CA HIS A 8 -2.84 7.90 -14.17
C HIS A 8 -3.11 8.27 -12.71
N VAL A 9 -3.56 9.50 -12.46
CA VAL A 9 -3.82 10.01 -11.10
C VAL A 9 -4.96 9.25 -10.43
N LEU A 10 -6.08 9.02 -11.12
CA LEU A 10 -7.20 8.27 -10.55
C LEU A 10 -6.81 6.81 -10.25
N SER A 11 -6.03 6.18 -11.14
CA SER A 11 -5.56 4.82 -10.92
C SER A 11 -4.62 4.72 -9.71
N ALA A 12 -3.75 5.72 -9.52
CA ALA A 12 -2.90 5.81 -8.34
C ALA A 12 -3.74 6.01 -7.06
N ILE A 13 -4.72 6.92 -7.06
CA ILE A 13 -5.60 7.18 -5.91
C ILE A 13 -6.43 5.94 -5.53
N ILE A 14 -7.09 5.32 -6.51
CA ILE A 14 -7.94 4.15 -6.28
C ILE A 14 -7.09 2.93 -5.92
N GLY A 15 -5.91 2.77 -6.53
CA GLY A 15 -5.01 1.65 -6.28
C GLY A 15 -4.36 1.72 -4.91
N ILE A 16 -3.79 2.87 -4.54
CA ILE A 16 -3.06 3.05 -3.27
C ILE A 16 -4.02 3.32 -2.11
N GLY A 17 -5.19 3.94 -2.35
CA GLY A 17 -6.15 4.32 -1.30
C GLY A 17 -6.44 3.24 -0.25
N PRO A 18 -6.74 1.99 -0.64
CA PRO A 18 -6.97 0.89 0.28
C PRO A 18 -5.81 0.56 1.23
N THR A 19 -4.57 0.91 0.87
CA THR A 19 -3.38 0.69 1.73
C THR A 19 -3.42 1.52 3.01
N PHE A 20 -4.15 2.65 3.02
CA PHE A 20 -4.36 3.46 4.23
C PHE A 20 -5.26 2.79 5.26
N PHE A 21 -5.97 1.71 4.91
CA PHE A 21 -6.83 1.01 5.87
C PHE A 21 -6.07 -0.02 6.71
N GLY A 22 -4.82 -0.36 6.38
CA GLY A 22 -4.01 -1.36 7.11
C GLY A 22 -3.98 -1.12 8.62
N HIS A 23 -3.61 0.09 9.02
CA HIS A 23 -3.49 0.49 10.43
C HIS A 23 -4.85 0.73 11.11
N ILE A 24 -5.91 0.95 10.34
CA ILE A 24 -7.27 1.13 10.85
C ILE A 24 -7.92 -0.23 11.11
N LEU A 25 -7.68 -1.21 10.24
CA LEU A 25 -8.23 -2.56 10.36
C LEU A 25 -7.46 -3.41 11.40
N LEU A 26 -6.16 -3.16 11.58
CA LEU A 26 -5.32 -3.91 12.54
C LEU A 26 -5.05 -3.08 13.81
N LYS A 27 -6.05 -3.03 14.70
CA LYS A 27 -5.98 -2.23 15.93
C LYS A 27 -5.32 -3.00 17.06
N LYS A 28 -4.54 -2.30 17.89
CA LYS A 28 -4.04 -2.83 19.16
C LYS A 28 -5.25 -3.11 20.07
N LYS A 29 -5.43 -4.36 20.51
CA LYS A 29 -6.53 -4.89 21.37
C LYS A 29 -7.74 -5.53 20.68
N GLN A 30 -7.63 -5.94 19.42
CA GLN A 30 -8.66 -6.81 18.82
C GLN A 30 -8.69 -8.17 19.52
N ASN A 31 -9.89 -8.74 19.69
CA ASN A 31 -10.00 -10.18 19.99
C ASN A 31 -9.69 -11.01 18.73
N LEU A 32 -9.53 -12.32 18.90
CA LEU A 32 -9.14 -13.23 17.82
C LEU A 32 -10.10 -13.17 16.62
N GLN A 33 -11.41 -13.14 16.89
CA GLN A 33 -12.44 -13.11 15.85
C GLN A 33 -12.45 -11.79 15.06
N GLU A 34 -12.29 -10.66 15.75
CA GLU A 34 -12.16 -9.33 15.13
C GLU A 34 -10.91 -9.25 14.24
N LEU A 35 -9.79 -9.82 14.70
CA LEU A 35 -8.56 -9.85 13.93
C LEU A 35 -8.74 -10.66 12.64
N LYS A 36 -9.36 -11.85 12.71
CA LYS A 36 -9.65 -12.66 11.51
C LYS A 36 -10.51 -11.94 10.50
N ASN A 37 -11.59 -11.31 10.95
CA ASN A 37 -12.45 -10.51 10.09
C ASN A 37 -11.64 -9.40 9.41
N SER A 38 -10.77 -8.73 10.16
CA SER A 38 -9.89 -7.68 9.65
C SER A 38 -8.91 -8.20 8.59
N LEU A 39 -8.31 -9.37 8.80
CA LEU A 39 -7.42 -10.02 7.83
C LEU A 39 -8.17 -10.40 6.53
N ILE A 40 -9.42 -10.86 6.63
CA ILE A 40 -10.26 -11.13 5.45
C ILE A 40 -10.52 -9.84 4.66
N TYR A 41 -10.83 -8.73 5.34
CA TYR A 41 -11.02 -7.44 4.66
C TYR A 41 -9.73 -6.95 4.00
N LEU A 42 -8.59 -7.04 4.68
CA LEU A 42 -7.30 -6.66 4.11
C LEU A 42 -6.97 -7.44 2.85
N LYS A 43 -7.18 -8.76 2.85
CA LYS A 43 -6.97 -9.60 1.67
C LYS A 43 -7.82 -9.17 0.48
N LYS A 44 -9.06 -8.72 0.72
CA LYS A 44 -9.92 -8.15 -0.33
C LYS A 44 -9.39 -6.81 -0.83
N LEU A 45 -8.86 -5.97 0.06
CA LEU A 45 -8.32 -4.66 -0.28
C LEU A 45 -7.00 -4.75 -1.08
N GLU A 46 -6.24 -5.84 -0.99
CA GLU A 46 -5.01 -6.05 -1.76
C GLU A 46 -5.21 -6.10 -3.28
N ILE A 47 -6.43 -6.34 -3.78
CA ILE A 47 -6.68 -6.36 -5.22
C ILE A 47 -6.52 -4.97 -5.86
N PHE A 48 -6.84 -3.91 -5.11
CA PHE A 48 -6.79 -2.54 -5.57
C PHE A 48 -5.37 -2.09 -5.94
N PRO A 49 -4.35 -2.22 -5.07
CA PRO A 49 -2.98 -1.84 -5.43
C PRO A 49 -2.40 -2.71 -6.55
N LYS A 50 -2.84 -3.97 -6.70
CA LYS A 50 -2.42 -4.84 -7.82
C LYS A 50 -2.94 -4.31 -9.16
N ILE A 51 -4.22 -3.95 -9.24
CA ILE A 51 -4.83 -3.46 -10.47
C ILE A 51 -4.48 -1.98 -10.70
N GLY A 52 -4.84 -1.11 -9.76
CA GLY A 52 -4.65 0.34 -9.86
C GLY A 52 -3.17 0.72 -9.93
N GLY A 53 -2.31 0.03 -9.18
CA GLY A 53 -0.85 0.24 -9.27
C GLY A 53 -0.28 -0.14 -10.63
N THR A 54 -0.73 -1.27 -11.22
CA THR A 54 -0.31 -1.66 -12.58
C THR A 54 -0.75 -0.62 -13.61
N ILE A 55 -2.00 -0.16 -13.55
CA ILE A 55 -2.49 0.88 -14.47
C ILE A 55 -1.73 2.19 -14.26
N ALA A 56 -1.46 2.59 -13.02
CA ALA A 56 -0.68 3.78 -12.71
C ALA A 56 0.75 3.69 -13.28
N VAL A 57 1.43 2.55 -13.16
CA VAL A 57 2.76 2.35 -13.75
C VAL A 57 2.73 2.42 -15.27
N LEU A 58 1.83 1.67 -15.92
CA LEU A 58 1.74 1.64 -17.38
C LEU A 58 1.38 3.02 -17.96
N SER A 59 0.40 3.70 -17.35
CA SER A 59 0.04 5.07 -17.74
C SER A 59 1.16 6.07 -17.44
N GLY A 60 1.96 5.86 -16.39
CA GLY A 60 3.14 6.67 -16.07
C GLY A 60 4.24 6.53 -17.13
N PHE A 61 4.52 5.31 -17.60
CA PHE A 61 5.43 5.08 -18.72
C PHE A 61 4.91 5.70 -20.01
N LEU A 62 3.62 5.51 -20.33
CA LEU A 62 3.01 6.14 -21.50
C LEU A 62 3.08 7.66 -21.44
N LEU A 63 2.85 8.25 -20.27
CA LEU A 63 3.05 9.68 -20.06
C LEU A 63 4.49 10.04 -20.41
N TYR A 64 5.49 9.42 -19.76
CA TYR A 64 6.91 9.68 -20.01
C TYR A 64 7.30 9.63 -21.50
N PHE A 65 6.87 8.60 -22.24
CA PHE A 65 7.23 8.47 -23.66
C PHE A 65 6.50 9.45 -24.58
N LEU A 66 5.28 9.86 -24.23
CA LEU A 66 4.44 10.73 -25.08
C LEU A 66 4.52 12.22 -24.70
N GLY A 67 5.05 12.53 -23.52
CA GLY A 67 5.16 13.90 -23.02
C GLY A 67 6.56 14.45 -23.13
N ASP A 68 6.65 15.73 -23.42
CA ASP A 68 7.91 16.48 -23.40
C ASP A 68 8.12 17.01 -21.98
N TYR A 69 8.82 16.22 -21.15
CA TYR A 69 9.13 16.57 -19.77
C TYR A 69 10.57 17.09 -19.70
N GLY A 70 10.73 18.41 -19.52
CA GLY A 70 12.04 19.03 -19.35
C GLY A 70 12.83 18.49 -18.14
N SER A 71 14.08 18.92 -17.98
CA SER A 71 15.04 18.38 -16.99
C SER A 71 14.55 18.41 -15.53
N PHE A 72 13.85 19.46 -15.09
CA PHE A 72 13.34 19.55 -13.71
C PHE A 72 12.14 18.62 -13.44
N MET A 73 11.30 18.35 -14.45
CA MET A 73 10.22 17.37 -14.36
C MET A 73 10.74 15.92 -14.23
N GLN A 74 11.96 15.64 -14.69
CA GLN A 74 12.56 14.31 -14.55
C GLN A 74 12.88 13.97 -13.10
N LEU A 75 13.29 14.92 -12.26
CA LEU A 75 13.60 14.64 -10.85
C LEU A 75 12.35 14.19 -10.08
N TRP A 76 11.22 14.84 -10.37
CA TRP A 76 9.92 14.50 -9.80
C TRP A 76 9.44 13.11 -10.22
N LEU A 77 9.57 12.81 -11.51
CA LEU A 77 9.18 11.53 -12.10
C LEU A 77 10.04 10.38 -11.54
N ILE A 78 11.35 10.58 -11.47
CA ILE A 78 12.30 9.61 -10.89
C ILE A 78 12.03 9.43 -9.40
N GLY A 79 11.84 10.52 -8.65
CA GLY A 79 11.55 10.45 -7.21
C GLY A 79 10.26 9.67 -6.90
N THR A 80 9.20 9.92 -7.68
CA THR A 80 7.93 9.20 -7.56
C THR A 80 8.10 7.71 -7.90
N LEU A 81 8.86 7.39 -8.96
CA LEU A 81 9.12 6.02 -9.38
C LEU A 81 9.94 5.25 -8.32
N VAL A 82 10.97 5.90 -7.76
CA VAL A 82 11.79 5.32 -6.68
C VAL A 82 10.95 5.04 -5.44
N LEU A 83 10.14 6.01 -5.00
CA LEU A 83 9.20 5.81 -3.88
C LEU A 83 8.23 4.66 -4.16
N TYR A 84 7.70 4.57 -5.38
CA TYR A 84 6.80 3.49 -5.77
C TYR A 84 7.49 2.12 -5.69
N ILE A 85 8.73 1.99 -6.16
CA ILE A 85 9.51 0.76 -6.06
C ILE A 85 9.73 0.39 -4.58
N PHE A 86 10.08 1.35 -3.72
CA PHE A 86 10.20 1.11 -2.28
C PHE A 86 8.90 0.61 -1.65
N ILE A 87 7.75 1.19 -2.03
CA ILE A 87 6.44 0.71 -1.59
C ILE A 87 6.23 -0.73 -2.05
N GLN A 88 6.50 -1.07 -3.31
CA GLN A 88 6.31 -2.42 -3.84
C GLN A 88 7.19 -3.45 -3.13
N ILE A 89 8.48 -3.14 -2.93
CA ILE A 89 9.40 -4.00 -2.19
C ILE A 89 8.91 -4.20 -0.75
N THR A 90 8.48 -3.13 -0.08
CA THR A 90 7.98 -3.20 1.29
C THR A 90 6.69 -4.02 1.37
N ALA A 91 5.75 -3.78 0.46
CA ALA A 91 4.44 -4.42 0.45
C ALA A 91 4.56 -5.92 0.12
N ILE A 92 5.20 -6.26 -1.00
CA ILE A 92 5.30 -7.64 -1.48
C ILE A 92 6.35 -8.42 -0.67
N GLY A 93 7.50 -7.81 -0.38
CA GLY A 93 8.62 -8.47 0.27
C GLY A 93 8.49 -8.62 1.78
N PHE A 94 7.75 -7.74 2.45
CA PHE A 94 7.70 -7.72 3.92
C PHE A 94 6.28 -7.76 4.48
N LEU A 95 5.37 -6.92 3.97
CA LEU A 95 4.01 -6.83 4.51
C LEU A 95 3.18 -8.09 4.22
N MET A 96 3.11 -8.53 2.97
CA MET A 96 2.32 -9.70 2.56
C MET A 96 2.76 -10.98 3.28
N PRO A 97 4.07 -11.34 3.35
CA PRO A 97 4.50 -12.51 4.11
C PRO A 97 4.20 -12.42 5.60
N ALA A 98 4.24 -11.21 6.19
CA ALA A 98 3.89 -11.03 7.58
C ALA A 98 2.38 -11.22 7.83
N LEU A 99 1.53 -10.71 6.94
CA LEU A 99 0.08 -10.92 6.99
C LEU A 99 -0.29 -12.41 6.86
N GLU A 100 0.35 -13.13 5.93
CA GLU A 100 0.12 -14.57 5.75
C GLU A 100 0.53 -15.38 6.98
N LYS A 101 1.70 -15.07 7.57
CA LYS A 101 2.14 -15.69 8.83
C LYS A 101 1.16 -15.42 9.98
N LEU A 102 0.65 -14.20 10.08
CA LEU A 102 -0.33 -13.84 11.12
C LEU A 102 -1.64 -14.58 10.91
N GLN A 103 -2.09 -14.69 9.64
CA GLN A 103 -3.29 -15.44 9.30
C GLN A 103 -3.15 -16.92 9.67
N GLN A 104 -2.00 -17.55 9.37
CA GLN A 104 -1.74 -18.94 9.74
C GLN A 104 -1.72 -19.13 11.26
N ALA A 105 -0.96 -18.31 11.98
CA ALA A 105 -0.85 -18.40 13.43
C ALA A 105 -2.20 -18.24 14.15
N VAL A 106 -3.07 -17.36 13.64
CA VAL A 106 -4.41 -17.10 14.19
C VAL A 106 -5.41 -18.21 13.82
N SER A 107 -5.17 -18.95 12.74
CA SER A 107 -6.00 -20.11 12.34
C SER A 107 -5.60 -21.39 13.08
N ASP A 108 -4.33 -21.59 13.38
CA ASP A 108 -3.85 -22.78 14.10
C ASP A 108 -4.28 -22.76 15.58
N GLU A 109 -4.39 -21.57 16.17
CA GLU A 109 -4.85 -21.38 17.55
C GLU A 109 -6.35 -21.60 17.74
N ASP A 110 -7.15 -21.77 16.67
CA ASP A 110 -8.56 -22.19 16.80
C ASP A 110 -8.75 -23.53 17.53
N ALA A 111 -7.68 -24.33 17.64
CA ALA A 111 -7.68 -25.55 18.45
C ALA A 111 -7.53 -25.29 19.97
N GLN A 112 -7.10 -24.09 20.39
CA GLN A 112 -6.85 -23.73 21.78
C GLN A 112 -7.74 -22.56 22.19
N ASN A 113 -8.67 -22.77 23.13
CA ASN A 113 -9.71 -21.85 23.65
C ASN A 113 -9.23 -20.51 24.28
N ASN A 114 -8.27 -19.81 23.68
CA ASN A 114 -7.79 -18.51 24.16
C ASN A 114 -8.28 -17.38 23.25
N ASP A 115 -9.17 -16.53 23.79
CA ASP A 115 -9.67 -15.31 23.12
C ASP A 115 -8.62 -14.19 22.99
N ARG A 116 -7.38 -14.43 23.45
CA ARG A 116 -6.31 -13.44 23.53
C ARG A 116 -5.15 -13.82 22.63
N LEU A 117 -4.62 -12.82 21.90
CA LEU A 117 -3.44 -12.97 21.08
C LEU A 117 -2.22 -13.35 21.94
N GLN A 118 -1.44 -14.31 21.44
CA GLN A 118 -0.16 -14.68 22.05
C GLN A 118 0.91 -13.60 21.78
N ALA A 119 1.99 -13.64 22.55
CA ALA A 119 3.07 -12.65 22.46
C ALA A 119 3.66 -12.56 21.04
N ASP A 120 3.91 -13.71 20.39
CA ASP A 120 4.47 -13.79 19.05
C ASP A 120 3.53 -13.21 17.98
N GLN A 121 2.22 -13.47 18.11
CA GLN A 121 1.19 -12.88 17.23
C GLN A 121 1.12 -11.36 17.40
N GLN A 122 1.26 -10.87 18.64
CA GLN A 122 1.21 -9.46 18.95
C GLN A 122 2.45 -8.72 18.41
N GLU A 123 3.62 -9.35 18.44
CA GLU A 123 4.83 -8.83 17.79
C GLU A 123 4.62 -8.73 16.27
N LEU A 124 4.07 -9.78 15.66
CA LEU A 124 3.81 -9.81 14.22
C LEU A 124 2.78 -8.75 13.80
N LEU A 125 1.69 -8.60 14.57
CA LEU A 125 0.70 -7.52 14.39
C LEU A 125 1.36 -6.15 14.44
N ASN A 126 2.22 -5.90 15.43
CA ASN A 126 2.94 -4.64 15.55
C ASN A 126 3.83 -4.38 14.32
N LYS A 127 4.58 -5.39 13.87
CA LYS A 127 5.41 -5.31 12.66
C LYS A 127 4.59 -4.95 11.42
N ILE A 128 3.46 -5.63 11.20
CA ILE A 128 2.54 -5.34 10.10
C ILE A 128 2.02 -3.90 10.17
N ASN A 129 1.68 -3.43 11.38
CA ASN A 129 1.17 -2.08 11.56
C ASN A 129 2.25 -1.02 11.27
N HIS A 130 3.50 -1.25 11.67
CA HIS A 130 4.64 -0.39 11.34
C HIS A 130 4.90 -0.33 9.83
N LEU A 131 4.90 -1.48 9.15
CA LEU A 131 5.05 -1.54 7.69
C LEU A 131 3.90 -0.82 6.97
N SER A 132 2.67 -0.98 7.46
CA SER A 132 1.47 -0.32 6.91
C SER A 132 1.56 1.20 7.02
N TRP A 133 2.06 1.71 8.15
CA TRP A 133 2.34 3.13 8.33
C TRP A 133 3.40 3.65 7.37
N LEU A 134 4.50 2.92 7.22
CA LEU A 134 5.59 3.29 6.32
C LEU A 134 5.10 3.38 4.86
N ILE A 135 4.34 2.38 4.40
CA ILE A 135 3.72 2.38 3.07
C ILE A 135 2.75 3.56 2.92
N SER A 136 1.93 3.85 3.94
CA SER A 136 1.01 4.98 3.92
C SER A 136 1.73 6.32 3.79
N ILE A 137 2.82 6.51 4.54
CA ILE A 137 3.63 7.74 4.46
C ILE A 137 4.19 7.91 3.05
N PHE A 138 4.78 6.86 2.46
CA PHE A 138 5.29 6.93 1.09
C PHE A 138 4.18 7.17 0.06
N GLY A 139 3.01 6.55 0.24
CA GLY A 139 1.84 6.78 -0.63
C GLY A 139 1.37 8.23 -0.61
N ILE A 140 1.32 8.86 0.58
CA ILE A 140 1.02 10.28 0.73
C ILE A 140 2.09 11.12 0.04
N THR A 141 3.38 10.82 0.23
CA THR A 141 4.47 11.53 -0.44
C THR A 141 4.35 11.47 -1.96
N ILE A 142 3.97 10.31 -2.52
CA ILE A 142 3.68 10.17 -3.95
C ILE A 142 2.53 11.07 -4.38
N PHE A 143 1.43 11.14 -3.63
CA PHE A 143 0.32 12.03 -3.97
C PHE A 143 0.68 13.51 -3.86
N VAL A 144 1.44 13.89 -2.82
CA VAL A 144 1.99 15.24 -2.69
C VAL A 144 2.82 15.57 -3.93
N PHE A 145 3.66 14.64 -4.37
CA PHE A 145 4.39 14.77 -5.62
C PHE A 145 3.40 14.94 -6.79
N MET A 146 2.41 14.08 -6.97
CA MET A 146 1.48 14.15 -8.11
C MET A 146 0.67 15.45 -8.18
N ILE A 147 0.31 16.00 -7.02
CA ILE A 147 -0.51 17.20 -6.89
C ILE A 147 0.34 18.47 -6.99
N ILE A 148 1.44 18.53 -6.23
CA ILE A 148 2.39 19.65 -6.20
C ILE A 148 3.41 19.49 -7.33
N LYS A 149 3.06 18.80 -8.42
CA LYS A 149 3.82 18.85 -9.68
C LYS A 149 4.23 20.31 -9.88
N PRO A 150 5.52 20.62 -10.11
CA PRO A 150 5.92 21.99 -10.34
C PRO A 150 5.09 22.53 -11.51
N VAL A 151 4.29 23.57 -11.23
CA VAL A 151 3.51 24.34 -12.21
C VAL A 151 4.43 25.35 -12.93
N PHE A 152 5.75 25.21 -12.78
CA PHE A 152 6.71 25.94 -13.58
C PHE A 152 6.70 25.31 -14.98
N GLY A 153 5.89 25.93 -15.84
CA GLY A 153 5.69 25.57 -17.23
C GLY A 153 6.92 25.74 -18.10
#